data_AF-L0DFH3-F1
#
_entry.id   AF-L0DFH3-F1
#
_cell.length_a   1.000
_cell.length_b   1.000
_cell.length_c   1.000
_cell.angle_alpha   90.00
_cell.angle_beta   90.00
_cell.angle_gamma   90.00
#
_symmetry.space_group_name_H-M   'P 1'
#
loop_
_entity.id
_entity.type
_entity.pdbx_description
1 polymer ?
#
loop_
_entity_poly.entity_id
_entity_poly.type
_entity_poly.pdbx_seq_one_letter_code
_entity_poly.pdbx_strand_id
1 'polypeptide(L)'
;MLRYFLVLAVTDGSLLITSFVLGLLATGEPRGPGSIWRGIHLLFALFTTMATLGVHSIVYTYFLATGKWAKEVVRVYQLPDWINDQAKKNKRKAFRFEFWSMTLIAITAWLGAAADTQGLNPLWHLGIAAATIAFNLGAFAVEYAVIVAQARLLLEVKARADQMREARYGPESANVAAEVASGEDRR
;
A
#
# COMPACT_ATOMS: atom_id res chain seq x y z
N MET A 1 8.18 -0.21 -9.67
CA MET A 1 7.02 0.01 -8.79
C MET A 1 6.88 -1.07 -7.72
N LEU A 2 6.81 -2.37 -8.05
CA LEU A 2 6.65 -3.45 -7.05
C LEU A 2 7.72 -3.44 -5.93
N ARG A 3 8.98 -3.13 -6.28
CA ARG A 3 10.07 -3.01 -5.30
C ARG A 3 9.80 -1.98 -4.20
N TYR A 4 9.16 -0.85 -4.53
CA TYR A 4 8.86 0.20 -3.55
C TYR A 4 7.83 -0.28 -2.52
N PHE A 5 6.78 -1.00 -2.94
CA PHE A 5 5.80 -1.56 -2.02
C PHE A 5 6.40 -2.63 -1.11
N LEU A 6 7.33 -3.44 -1.62
CA LEU A 6 8.05 -4.41 -0.80
C LEU A 6 8.93 -3.70 0.25
N VAL A 7 9.66 -2.66 -0.15
CA VAL A 7 10.48 -1.86 0.77
C VAL A 7 9.61 -1.21 1.85
N LEU A 8 8.46 -0.64 1.49
CA LEU A 8 7.51 -0.08 2.45
C LEU A 8 7.01 -1.14 3.44
N ALA A 9 6.58 -2.30 2.95
CA ALA A 9 6.09 -3.40 3.79
C ALA A 9 7.15 -3.93 4.76
N VAL A 10 8.38 -4.14 4.28
CA VAL A 10 9.50 -4.62 5.13
C VAL A 10 9.89 -3.56 6.15
N THR A 11 9.94 -2.29 5.74
CA THR A 11 10.28 -1.19 6.64
C THR A 11 9.23 -1.05 7.74
N ASP A 12 7.94 -1.01 7.38
CA ASP A 12 6.86 -0.86 8.36
C ASP A 12 6.71 -2.09 9.25
N GLY A 13 6.84 -3.29 8.70
CA GLY A 13 6.92 -4.51 9.50
C GLY A 13 8.06 -4.50 10.51
N SER A 14 9.22 -3.96 10.13
CA SER A 14 10.36 -3.80 11.04
C SER A 14 10.09 -2.76 12.13
N LEU A 15 9.40 -1.65 11.79
CA LEU A 15 8.97 -0.65 12.77
C LEU A 15 7.98 -1.25 13.78
N LEU A 16 6.98 -2.01 13.33
CA LEU A 16 6.02 -2.68 14.20
C LEU A 16 6.70 -3.65 15.17
N ILE A 17 7.63 -4.47 14.68
CA ILE A 17 8.41 -5.39 15.53
C ILE A 17 9.27 -4.62 16.53
N THR A 18 9.95 -3.56 16.08
CA THR A 18 10.80 -2.74 16.95
C THR A 18 9.98 -2.06 18.04
N SER A 19 8.83 -1.49 17.69
CA SER A 19 7.90 -0.85 18.63
C SER A 19 7.43 -1.82 19.71
N PHE A 20 7.13 -3.07 19.32
CA PHE A 20 6.75 -4.13 20.24
C PHE A 20 7.87 -4.53 21.20
N VAL A 21 9.09 -4.72 20.68
CA VAL A 21 10.26 -5.02 21.50
C VAL A 21 10.54 -3.89 22.50
N LEU A 22 10.46 -2.63 22.06
CA LEU A 22 10.57 -1.48 22.95
C LEU A 22 9.48 -1.48 24.04
N GLY A 23 8.26 -1.91 23.71
CA GLY A 23 7.17 -2.08 24.68
C GLY A 23 7.48 -3.13 25.74
N LEU A 24 8.06 -4.27 25.34
CA LEU A 24 8.50 -5.32 26.26
C LEU A 24 9.63 -4.86 27.18
N LEU A 25 10.56 -4.05 26.67
CA LEU A 25 11.61 -3.44 27.50
C LEU A 25 11.02 -2.43 28.49
N ALA A 26 10.04 -1.62 28.05
CA ALA A 26 9.37 -0.64 28.89
C ALA A 26 8.57 -1.26 30.05
N THR A 27 8.06 -2.50 29.91
CA THR A 27 7.38 -3.19 31.03
C THR A 27 8.28 -3.47 32.23
N GLY A 28 9.61 -3.46 32.06
CA GLY A 28 10.56 -3.63 33.16
C GLY A 28 10.82 -2.36 33.97
N GLU A 29 10.36 -1.19 33.53
CA GLU A 29 10.61 0.08 34.23
C GLU A 29 9.52 0.43 35.25
N PRO A 30 9.89 0.96 36.43
CA PRO A 30 8.94 1.57 37.35
C PRO A 30 8.22 2.75 36.70
N ARG A 31 6.93 2.92 37.00
CA ARG A 31 6.17 4.10 36.54
C ARG A 31 6.66 5.34 37.29
N GLY A 32 7.15 6.35 36.56
CA GLY A 32 7.51 7.64 37.13
C GLY A 32 8.40 8.50 36.24
N PRO A 33 8.73 9.73 36.67
CA PRO A 33 9.70 10.58 36.01
C PRO A 33 11.07 9.87 35.98
N GLY A 34 11.57 9.56 34.78
CA GLY A 34 12.82 8.83 34.59
C GLY A 34 12.70 7.47 33.89
N SER A 35 11.49 7.02 33.53
CA SER A 35 11.30 5.80 32.72
C SER A 35 11.66 6.06 31.24
N ILE A 36 12.93 5.83 30.89
CA ILE A 36 13.48 6.16 29.58
C ILE A 36 12.86 5.25 28.50
N TRP A 37 12.81 3.93 28.74
CA TRP A 37 12.27 2.98 27.78
C TRP A 37 10.79 3.22 27.50
N ARG A 38 10.01 3.61 28.50
CA ARG A 38 8.59 3.96 28.30
C ARG A 38 8.40 5.20 27.44
N GLY A 39 9.22 6.23 27.64
CA GLY A 39 9.19 7.44 26.81
C GLY A 39 9.58 7.16 25.36
N ILE A 40 10.64 6.36 25.16
CA ILE A 40 11.08 5.91 23.83
C ILE A 40 9.99 5.07 23.17
N HIS A 41 9.41 4.11 23.88
CA HIS A 41 8.32 3.28 23.36
C HIS A 41 7.14 4.14 22.92
N LEU A 42 6.69 5.10 23.73
CA LEU A 42 5.55 5.98 23.39
C LEU A 42 5.80 6.76 22.08
N LEU A 43 6.94 7.44 21.97
CA LEU A 43 7.25 8.25 20.79
C LEU A 43 7.44 7.37 19.54
N PHE A 44 8.13 6.24 19.69
CA PHE A 44 8.37 5.31 18.60
C PHE A 44 7.09 4.59 18.16
N ALA A 45 6.21 4.22 19.10
CA ALA A 45 4.92 3.61 18.81
C ALA A 45 3.98 4.60 18.11
N LEU A 46 4.00 5.88 18.49
CA LEU A 46 3.25 6.93 17.79
C LEU A 46 3.75 7.11 16.35
N PHE A 47 5.07 7.21 16.17
CA PHE A 47 5.68 7.28 14.85
C PHE A 47 5.32 6.05 13.99
N THR A 48 5.46 4.84 14.55
CA THR A 48 5.13 3.58 13.90
C THR A 48 3.65 3.54 13.50
N THR A 49 2.75 3.97 14.39
CA THR A 49 1.31 4.05 14.09
C THR A 49 1.05 4.95 12.88
N MET A 50 1.67 6.13 12.83
CA MET A 50 1.53 7.03 11.68
C MET A 50 2.13 6.45 10.40
N ALA A 51 3.29 5.79 10.50
CA ALA A 51 3.94 5.11 9.38
C ALA A 51 3.04 4.01 8.80
N THR A 52 2.49 3.13 9.64
CA THR A 52 1.58 2.05 9.24
C THR A 52 0.32 2.60 8.57
N LEU A 53 -0.32 3.62 9.16
CA LEU A 53 -1.45 4.29 8.52
C LEU A 53 -1.07 4.89 7.16
N GLY A 54 0.12 5.50 7.06
CA GLY A 54 0.66 6.06 5.83
C GLY A 54 0.89 5.00 4.74
N VAL A 55 1.50 3.86 5.09
CA VAL A 55 1.78 2.76 4.16
C VAL A 55 0.49 2.20 3.57
N HIS A 56 -0.50 1.85 4.40
CA HIS A 56 -1.78 1.38 3.88
C HIS A 56 -2.51 2.46 3.06
N SER A 57 -2.38 3.74 3.41
CA SER A 57 -2.96 4.85 2.63
C SER A 57 -2.31 5.01 1.25
N ILE A 58 -1.00 4.77 1.13
CA ILE A 58 -0.28 4.77 -0.14
C ILE A 58 -0.76 3.61 -1.01
N VAL A 59 -0.91 2.41 -0.45
CA VAL A 59 -1.43 1.24 -1.15
C VAL A 59 -2.86 1.50 -1.64
N TYR A 60 -3.72 2.04 -0.79
CA TYR A 60 -5.10 2.39 -1.17
C TYR A 60 -5.13 3.39 -2.34
N THR A 61 -4.31 4.45 -2.25
CA THR A 61 -4.18 5.47 -3.29
C THR A 61 -3.67 4.88 -4.61
N TYR A 62 -2.75 3.92 -4.57
CA TYR A 62 -2.29 3.21 -5.76
C TYR A 62 -3.43 2.46 -6.47
N PHE A 63 -4.28 1.75 -5.72
CA PHE A 63 -5.45 1.08 -6.31
C PHE A 63 -6.47 2.07 -6.87
N LEU A 64 -6.65 3.23 -6.23
CA LEU A 64 -7.49 4.29 -6.75
C LEU A 64 -6.97 4.85 -8.08
N ALA A 65 -5.68 5.20 -8.13
CA ALA A 65 -5.07 5.79 -9.32
C ALA A 65 -5.05 4.79 -10.48
N THR A 66 -4.59 3.57 -10.25
CA THR A 66 -4.50 2.54 -11.29
C THR A 66 -5.86 2.04 -11.76
N GLY A 67 -6.86 1.99 -10.87
CA GLY A 67 -8.23 1.66 -11.23
C GLY A 67 -8.87 2.73 -12.12
N LYS A 68 -8.66 4.02 -11.82
CA LYS A 68 -9.12 5.13 -12.68
C LYS A 68 -8.45 5.10 -14.05
N TRP A 69 -7.14 4.89 -14.09
CA TRP A 69 -6.39 4.75 -15.34
C TRP A 69 -6.90 3.56 -16.17
N ALA A 70 -7.08 2.39 -15.57
CA ALA A 70 -7.58 1.21 -16.29
C ALA A 70 -8.98 1.47 -16.87
N LYS A 71 -9.87 2.09 -16.10
CA LYS A 71 -11.21 2.49 -16.56
C LYS A 71 -11.15 3.44 -17.77
N GLU A 72 -10.24 4.40 -17.73
CA GLU A 72 -10.05 5.35 -18.81
C GLU A 72 -9.55 4.68 -20.09
N VAL A 73 -8.53 3.82 -19.98
CA VAL A 73 -7.99 3.08 -21.12
C VAL A 73 -9.03 2.13 -21.70
N VAL A 74 -9.78 1.41 -20.85
CA VAL A 74 -10.87 0.54 -21.29
C VAL A 74 -11.92 1.34 -22.08
N ARG A 75 -12.28 2.53 -21.60
CA ARG A 75 -13.23 3.42 -22.30
C ARG A 75 -12.69 3.89 -23.65
N VAL A 76 -11.46 4.39 -23.70
CA VAL A 76 -10.87 4.97 -24.92
C VAL A 76 -10.66 3.92 -26.01
N TYR A 77 -10.18 2.74 -25.63
CA TYR A 77 -9.86 1.65 -26.55
C TYR A 77 -10.98 0.61 -26.68
N GLN A 78 -12.15 0.84 -26.06
CA GLN A 78 -13.29 -0.08 -26.09
C GLN A 78 -12.88 -1.52 -25.71
N LEU A 79 -12.03 -1.65 -24.69
CA LEU A 79 -11.56 -2.95 -24.21
C LEU A 79 -12.68 -3.68 -23.44
N PRO A 80 -12.57 -5.00 -23.24
CA PRO A 80 -13.57 -5.75 -22.50
C PRO A 80 -13.76 -5.28 -21.04
N ASP A 81 -15.02 -5.21 -20.59
CA ASP A 81 -15.38 -4.73 -19.26
C ASP A 81 -14.87 -5.57 -18.09
N TRP A 82 -14.53 -6.84 -18.32
CA TRP A 82 -13.98 -7.73 -17.28
C TRP A 82 -12.72 -7.15 -16.63
N ILE A 83 -11.97 -6.30 -17.35
CA ILE A 83 -10.79 -5.59 -16.85
C ILE A 83 -11.17 -4.67 -15.68
N ASN A 84 -12.25 -3.91 -15.84
CA ASN A 84 -12.75 -3.01 -14.80
C ASN A 84 -13.22 -3.79 -13.58
N ASP A 85 -13.89 -4.93 -13.79
CA ASP A 85 -14.36 -5.78 -12.72
C ASP A 85 -13.21 -6.45 -11.98
N GLN A 86 -12.16 -6.87 -12.68
CA GLN A 86 -10.96 -7.42 -12.06
C GLN A 86 -10.21 -6.36 -11.24
N ALA A 87 -10.07 -5.14 -11.75
CA ALA A 87 -9.47 -4.03 -11.01
C ALA A 87 -10.26 -3.70 -9.73
N LYS A 88 -11.60 -3.68 -9.81
CA LYS A 88 -12.48 -3.50 -8.64
C LYS A 88 -12.34 -4.64 -7.63
N LYS A 89 -12.26 -5.90 -8.09
CA LYS A 89 -12.05 -7.08 -7.23
C LYS A 89 -10.72 -7.00 -6.50
N ASN A 90 -9.64 -6.65 -7.20
CA ASN A 90 -8.32 -6.45 -6.61
C ASN A 90 -8.36 -5.36 -5.53
N LYS A 91 -8.85 -4.16 -5.86
CA LYS A 91 -9.01 -3.07 -4.88
C LYS A 91 -9.82 -3.51 -3.66
N ARG A 92 -10.97 -4.16 -3.86
CA ARG A 92 -11.85 -4.59 -2.76
C ARG A 92 -11.18 -5.62 -1.86
N LYS A 93 -10.35 -6.49 -2.42
CA LYS A 93 -9.59 -7.46 -1.64
C LYS A 93 -8.54 -6.75 -0.77
N ALA A 94 -7.72 -5.87 -1.34
CA ALA A 94 -6.72 -5.10 -0.59
C ALA A 94 -7.37 -4.23 0.50
N PHE A 95 -8.41 -3.47 0.16
CA PHE A 95 -9.08 -2.55 1.07
C PHE A 95 -9.60 -3.19 2.37
N ARG A 96 -10.04 -4.45 2.33
CA ARG A 96 -10.47 -5.14 3.56
C ARG A 96 -9.31 -5.30 4.54
N PHE A 97 -8.13 -5.65 4.06
CA PHE A 97 -6.94 -5.80 4.89
C PHE A 97 -6.39 -4.45 5.33
N GLU A 98 -6.35 -3.45 4.44
CA GLU A 98 -5.96 -2.08 4.78
C GLU A 98 -6.84 -1.52 5.92
N PHE A 99 -8.17 -1.60 5.77
CA PHE A 99 -9.11 -1.06 6.75
C PHE A 99 -8.98 -1.71 8.13
N TRP A 100 -8.90 -3.05 8.17
CA TRP A 100 -8.76 -3.76 9.44
C TRP A 100 -7.38 -3.55 10.08
N SER A 101 -6.33 -3.41 9.28
CA SER A 101 -4.98 -3.12 9.77
C SER A 101 -4.92 -1.74 10.42
N MET A 102 -5.45 -0.71 9.74
CA MET A 102 -5.57 0.64 10.26
C MET A 102 -6.43 0.70 11.54
N THR A 103 -7.52 -0.06 11.59
CA THR A 103 -8.39 -0.13 12.76
C THR A 103 -7.67 -0.78 13.95
N LEU A 104 -6.98 -1.90 13.74
CA LEU A 104 -6.25 -2.61 14.78
C LEU A 104 -5.09 -1.78 15.36
N ILE A 105 -4.33 -1.08 14.51
CA ILE A 105 -3.24 -0.23 14.99
C ILE A 105 -3.78 0.98 15.78
N ALA A 106 -4.91 1.56 15.36
CA ALA A 106 -5.57 2.63 16.12
C ALA A 106 -6.07 2.16 17.49
N ILE A 107 -6.70 0.98 17.57
CA ILE A 107 -7.12 0.37 18.84
C ILE A 107 -5.91 0.09 19.73
N THR A 108 -4.82 -0.43 19.16
CA THR A 108 -3.57 -0.72 19.90
C THR A 108 -2.98 0.55 20.50
N ALA A 109 -2.88 1.62 19.71
CA ALA A 109 -2.38 2.91 20.17
C ALA A 109 -3.27 3.50 21.27
N TRP A 110 -4.60 3.42 21.11
CA TRP A 110 -5.55 3.85 22.14
C TRP A 110 -5.40 3.06 23.44
N LEU A 111 -5.28 1.74 23.38
CA LEU A 111 -5.05 0.89 24.55
C LEU A 111 -3.74 1.22 25.26
N GLY A 112 -2.67 1.52 24.50
CA GLY A 112 -1.40 1.94 25.07
C GLY A 112 -1.54 3.25 25.85
N ALA A 113 -2.16 4.25 25.24
CA ALA A 113 -2.44 5.53 25.88
C ALA A 113 -3.33 5.37 27.13
N ALA A 114 -4.35 4.51 27.08
CA ALA A 114 -5.25 4.27 28.19
C ALA A 114 -4.60 3.45 29.33
N ALA A 115 -3.70 2.52 29.02
CA ALA A 115 -2.86 1.87 30.04
C ALA A 115 -1.93 2.87 30.75
N ASP A 116 -1.52 3.91 30.03
CA ASP A 116 -0.63 4.95 30.57
C ASP A 116 -1.35 6.04 31.37
N THR A 117 -2.58 6.38 31.02
CA THR A 117 -3.31 7.54 31.56
C THR A 117 -4.52 7.18 32.42
N GLN A 118 -5.12 6.00 32.21
CA GLN A 118 -6.37 5.58 32.86
C GLN A 118 -6.24 4.31 33.70
N GLY A 119 -5.03 3.73 33.79
CA GLY A 119 -4.77 2.55 34.60
C GLY A 119 -5.38 1.25 34.05
N LEU A 120 -5.70 1.19 32.75
CA LEU A 120 -6.10 -0.07 32.11
C LEU A 120 -5.01 -1.12 32.26
N ASN A 121 -5.42 -2.38 32.39
CA ASN A 121 -4.50 -3.50 32.54
C ASN A 121 -3.57 -3.59 31.30
N PRO A 122 -2.23 -3.45 31.47
CA PRO A 122 -1.27 -3.49 30.36
C PRO A 122 -1.27 -4.79 29.56
N LEU A 123 -1.76 -5.89 30.13
CA LEU A 123 -1.88 -7.17 29.42
C LEU A 123 -2.85 -7.09 28.24
N TRP A 124 -3.89 -6.26 28.31
CA TRP A 124 -4.79 -6.02 27.18
C TRP A 124 -4.07 -5.32 26.04
N HIS A 125 -3.26 -4.31 26.35
CA HIS A 125 -2.45 -3.63 25.34
C HIS A 125 -1.45 -4.61 24.71
N LEU A 126 -0.75 -5.42 25.52
CA LEU A 126 0.21 -6.41 25.02
C LEU A 126 -0.46 -7.45 24.09
N GLY A 127 -1.59 -8.02 24.50
CA GLY A 127 -2.31 -9.03 23.71
C GLY A 127 -2.80 -8.47 22.38
N ILE A 128 -3.38 -7.27 22.39
CA ILE A 128 -3.85 -6.60 21.18
C ILE A 128 -2.69 -6.12 20.30
N ALA A 129 -1.57 -5.69 20.88
CA ALA A 129 -0.36 -5.34 20.13
C ALA A 129 0.20 -6.56 19.37
N ALA A 130 0.28 -7.72 20.03
CA ALA A 130 0.73 -8.97 19.40
C ALA A 130 -0.20 -9.38 18.23
N ALA A 131 -1.52 -9.32 18.46
CA ALA A 131 -2.51 -9.60 17.40
C ALA A 131 -2.40 -8.61 16.24
N THR A 132 -2.18 -7.33 16.53
CA THR A 132 -2.02 -6.26 15.53
C THR A 132 -0.80 -6.47 14.66
N ILE A 133 0.35 -6.84 15.25
CA ILE A 133 1.56 -7.14 14.48
C ILE A 133 1.32 -8.34 13.56
N ALA A 134 0.80 -9.45 14.10
CA ALA A 134 0.52 -10.64 13.32
C ALA A 134 -0.43 -10.34 12.15
N PHE A 135 -1.50 -9.56 12.41
CA PHE A 135 -2.44 -9.16 11.38
C PHE A 135 -1.81 -8.26 10.32
N ASN A 136 -1.06 -7.23 10.71
CA ASN A 136 -0.42 -6.30 9.76
C ASN A 136 0.62 -7.00 8.88
N LEU A 137 1.43 -7.91 9.44
CA LEU A 137 2.36 -8.72 8.65
C LEU A 137 1.64 -9.59 7.62
N GLY A 138 0.51 -10.20 8.00
CA GLY A 138 -0.36 -10.93 7.08
C GLY A 138 -1.00 -10.03 6.03
N ALA A 139 -1.45 -8.83 6.42
CA ALA A 139 -2.03 -7.83 5.54
C ALA A 139 -1.01 -7.37 4.49
N PHE A 140 0.24 -7.07 4.87
CA PHE A 140 1.29 -6.71 3.91
C PHE A 140 1.55 -7.79 2.87
N ALA A 141 1.57 -9.06 3.27
CA ALA A 141 1.74 -10.18 2.34
C ALA A 141 0.56 -10.25 1.34
N VAL A 142 -0.67 -10.10 1.84
CA VAL A 142 -1.87 -10.11 0.99
C VAL A 142 -1.91 -8.90 0.07
N GLU A 143 -1.67 -7.69 0.58
CA GLU A 143 -1.61 -6.46 -0.19
C GLU A 143 -0.56 -6.55 -1.29
N TYR A 144 0.65 -7.00 -0.97
CA TYR A 144 1.70 -7.20 -1.97
C TYR A 144 1.27 -8.17 -3.07
N ALA A 145 0.66 -9.30 -2.73
CA ALA A 145 0.16 -10.25 -3.71
C ALA A 145 -0.94 -9.63 -4.62
N VAL A 146 -1.82 -8.81 -4.06
CA VAL A 146 -2.88 -8.13 -4.82
C VAL A 146 -2.31 -7.00 -5.69
N ILE A 147 -1.28 -6.28 -5.22
CA ILE A 147 -0.55 -5.27 -6.01
C ILE A 147 0.12 -5.93 -7.21
N VAL A 148 0.74 -7.11 -7.04
CA VAL A 148 1.31 -7.89 -8.15
C VAL A 148 0.23 -8.29 -9.15
N ALA A 149 -0.92 -8.78 -8.67
CA ALA A 149 -2.06 -9.12 -9.54
C ALA A 149 -2.57 -7.89 -10.33
N GLN A 150 -2.66 -6.73 -9.66
CA GLN A 150 -3.03 -5.48 -10.30
C GLN A 150 -2.00 -5.02 -11.33
N ALA A 151 -0.71 -5.09 -11.02
CA ALA A 151 0.35 -4.71 -11.94
C ALA A 151 0.32 -5.58 -13.21
N ARG A 152 0.07 -6.88 -13.09
CA ARG A 152 -0.11 -7.79 -14.23
C ARG A 152 -1.30 -7.38 -15.10
N LEU A 153 -2.44 -7.05 -14.48
CA LEU A 153 -3.62 -6.55 -15.21
C LEU A 153 -3.30 -5.26 -15.98
N LEU A 154 -2.59 -4.31 -15.37
CA LEU A 154 -2.23 -3.05 -16.04
C LEU A 154 -1.28 -3.26 -17.22
N LEU A 155 -0.33 -4.20 -17.11
CA LEU A 155 0.55 -4.57 -18.22
C LEU A 155 -0.23 -5.19 -19.38
N GLU A 156 -1.20 -6.05 -19.09
CA GLU A 156 -2.09 -6.62 -20.11
C GLU A 156 -2.94 -5.54 -20.79
N VAL A 157 -3.53 -4.62 -20.01
CA VAL A 157 -4.29 -3.47 -20.53
C VAL A 157 -3.42 -2.63 -21.45
N LYS A 158 -2.18 -2.31 -21.02
CA LYS A 158 -1.24 -1.54 -21.82
C LYS A 158 -0.91 -2.26 -23.14
N ALA A 159 -0.60 -3.55 -23.09
CA ALA A 159 -0.27 -4.33 -24.29
C ALA A 159 -1.43 -4.36 -25.30
N ARG A 160 -2.66 -4.56 -24.84
CA ARG A 160 -3.86 -4.53 -25.71
C ARG A 160 -4.10 -3.14 -26.30
N ALA A 161 -3.93 -2.08 -25.51
CA ALA A 161 -4.08 -0.71 -26.00
C ALA A 161 -2.99 -0.35 -27.03
N ASP A 162 -1.75 -0.78 -26.82
CA ASP A 162 -0.65 -0.60 -27.77
C ASP A 162 -0.93 -1.31 -29.11
N GLN A 163 -1.41 -2.56 -29.08
CA GLN A 163 -1.81 -3.30 -30.29
C GLN A 163 -2.91 -2.58 -31.08
N MET A 164 -3.93 -2.06 -30.41
CA MET A 164 -5.00 -1.31 -31.08
C MET A 164 -4.52 0.02 -31.63
N ARG A 165 -3.62 0.70 -30.92
CA ARG A 165 -3.00 1.95 -31.38
C ARG A 165 -2.18 1.70 -32.65
N GLU A 166 -1.39 0.63 -32.69
CA GLU A 166 -0.63 0.22 -33.87
C GLU A 166 -1.55 -0.18 -35.03
N ALA A 167 -2.62 -0.93 -34.78
CA ALA A 167 -3.60 -1.28 -35.82
C ALA A 167 -4.31 -0.05 -36.40
N ARG A 168 -4.56 0.99 -35.59
CA ARG A 168 -5.27 2.20 -35.99
C ARG A 168 -4.38 3.22 -36.71
N TYR A 169 -3.12 3.35 -36.30
CA TYR A 169 -2.23 4.42 -36.74
C TYR A 169 -0.89 3.96 -37.33
N GLY A 170 -0.58 2.66 -37.30
CA GLY A 170 0.72 2.10 -37.72
C GLY A 170 1.09 2.37 -39.18
N PRO A 171 0.20 2.12 -40.16
CA PRO A 171 0.50 2.39 -41.57
C PRO A 171 0.52 3.89 -41.89
N GLU A 172 -0.37 4.66 -41.27
CA GLU A 172 -0.57 6.09 -41.53
C GLU A 172 0.59 6.92 -40.98
N SER A 173 1.09 6.61 -39.78
CA SER A 173 2.26 7.26 -39.20
C SER A 173 3.58 6.92 -39.91
N ALA A 174 3.73 5.69 -40.41
CA ALA A 174 4.89 5.29 -41.22
C ALA A 174 4.91 6.01 -42.59
N ASN A 175 3.75 6.16 -43.23
CA ASN A 175 3.64 6.89 -44.50
C ASN A 175 3.92 8.38 -44.32
N VAL A 176 3.39 9.02 -43.27
CA VAL A 176 3.68 10.44 -42.99
C VAL A 176 5.16 10.65 -42.67
N ALA A 177 5.79 9.76 -41.90
CA ALA A 177 7.22 9.85 -41.61
C ALA A 177 8.09 9.67 -42.88
N ALA A 178 7.71 8.75 -43.77
CA ALA A 178 8.39 8.54 -45.04
C ALA A 178 8.22 9.74 -46.00
N GLU A 179 7.04 10.36 -46.03
CA GLU A 179 6.75 11.53 -46.85
C GLU A 179 7.56 12.75 -46.38
N VAL A 180 7.64 12.99 -45.06
CA VAL A 180 8.48 14.04 -44.46
C VAL A 180 9.97 13.81 -44.77
N ALA A 181 10.47 12.59 -44.58
CA ALA A 181 11.88 12.27 -44.88
C ALA A 181 12.23 12.43 -46.36
N SER A 182 11.29 12.12 -47.28
CA SER A 182 11.49 12.32 -48.73
C SER A 182 11.38 13.77 -49.19
N GLY A 183 10.72 14.63 -48.41
CA GLY A 183 10.56 16.06 -48.68
C GLY A 183 11.74 16.90 -48.18
N GLU A 184 12.47 16.44 -47.17
CA GLU A 184 13.69 17.08 -46.67
C GLU A 184 14.88 16.93 -47.64
N ASP A 185 14.93 15.85 -48.42
CA ASP A 185 16.00 15.58 -49.39
C ASP A 185 15.87 16.36 -50.73
N ARG A 186 14.82 17.20 -50.84
CA ARG A 186 14.54 18.04 -52.03
C ARG A 186 14.72 19.55 -51.82
N ARG A 187 15.25 19.97 -50.66
CA ARG A 187 15.58 21.38 -50.37
C ARG A 187 17.08 21.55 -50.18
#